data_AF-A0A081PHJ2-F1
#
_entry.id   AF-A0A081PHJ2-F1
#
_cell.length_a   1.000
_cell.length_b   1.000
_cell.length_c   1.000
_cell.angle_alpha   90.00
_cell.angle_beta   90.00
_cell.angle_gamma   90.00
#
_symmetry.space_group_name_H-M   'P 1'
#
loop_
_entity.id
_entity.type
_entity.pdbx_description
1 polymer ?
#
loop_
_entity_poly.entity_id
_entity_poly.type
_entity_poly.pdbx_seq_one_letter_code
_entity_poly.pdbx_strand_id
1 'polypeptide(L)'
;MEREKDTVYSEGKNHMGIKIGSARRLVGITQKDLADLMGVSKQAISKLEQTENVDDERLGKVAIALGVSVEGLKKFDVGQVLYYTNNFYENCGVTAGNGGMVATGRIENNHQHQFSVEQATKLFEELLRMEREHYRKAKAKD
;
A
#
# COMPACT_ATOMS: atom_id res chain seq x y z
N MET A 1 -21.39 -28.27 -24.19
CA MET A 1 -20.52 -27.13 -24.56
C MET A 1 -20.74 -26.05 -23.53
N GLU A 2 -19.95 -26.10 -22.46
CA GLU A 2 -19.94 -25.10 -21.42
C GLU A 2 -19.32 -23.85 -22.03
N ARG A 3 -20.08 -22.74 -22.04
CA ARG A 3 -19.53 -21.44 -22.41
C ARG A 3 -18.63 -21.01 -21.25
N GLU A 4 -17.33 -21.17 -21.43
CA GLU A 4 -16.32 -20.42 -20.69
C GLU A 4 -16.74 -18.96 -20.74
N LYS A 5 -17.16 -18.44 -19.58
CA LYS A 5 -17.35 -17.00 -19.42
C LYS A 5 -15.95 -16.44 -19.31
N ASP A 6 -15.37 -16.08 -20.45
CA ASP A 6 -14.29 -15.12 -20.51
C ASP A 6 -14.74 -13.91 -19.69
N THR A 7 -14.22 -13.80 -18.47
CA THR A 7 -14.34 -12.59 -17.66
C THR A 7 -13.41 -11.57 -18.29
N VAL A 8 -13.79 -11.08 -19.47
CA VAL A 8 -13.29 -9.81 -19.98
C VAL A 8 -13.72 -8.80 -18.94
N TYR A 9 -12.77 -8.28 -18.18
CA TYR A 9 -12.97 -7.20 -17.22
C TYR A 9 -13.60 -6.04 -17.97
N SER A 10 -14.94 -5.97 -18.00
CA SER A 10 -15.63 -4.90 -18.71
C SER A 10 -15.32 -3.62 -17.96
N GLU A 11 -14.47 -2.79 -18.55
CA GLU A 11 -14.16 -1.44 -18.16
C GLU A 11 -15.43 -0.58 -18.17
N GLY A 12 -16.21 -0.65 -17.10
CA GLY A 12 -16.92 0.52 -16.64
C GLY A 12 -15.88 1.51 -16.16
N LYS A 13 -15.32 2.34 -17.06
CA LYS A 13 -14.24 3.31 -16.75
C LYS A 13 -14.52 4.17 -15.51
N ASN A 14 -15.79 4.32 -15.14
CA ASN A 14 -16.26 5.10 -14.00
C ASN A 14 -16.91 4.30 -12.85
N HIS A 15 -16.93 2.96 -12.88
CA HIS A 15 -17.59 2.20 -11.81
C HIS A 15 -16.71 2.11 -10.55
N MET A 16 -17.05 2.88 -9.52
CA MET A 16 -16.27 3.00 -8.29
C MET A 16 -16.22 1.70 -7.48
N GLY A 17 -17.34 0.97 -7.37
CA GLY A 17 -17.39 -0.31 -6.67
C GLY A 17 -16.40 -1.35 -7.23
N ILE A 18 -16.27 -1.45 -8.56
CA ILE A 18 -15.29 -2.32 -9.22
C ILE A 18 -13.86 -1.90 -8.87
N LYS A 19 -13.56 -0.59 -8.90
CA LYS A 19 -12.25 -0.04 -8.51
C LYS A 19 -11.91 -0.38 -7.05
N ILE A 20 -12.84 -0.18 -6.13
CA ILE A 20 -12.71 -0.55 -4.72
C ILE A 20 -12.43 -2.05 -4.59
N GLY A 21 -13.22 -2.90 -5.25
CA GLY A 21 -13.04 -4.35 -5.18
C GLY A 21 -11.70 -4.82 -5.76
N SER A 22 -11.23 -4.19 -6.84
CA SER A 22 -9.92 -4.49 -7.43
C SER A 22 -8.78 -4.03 -6.54
N ALA A 23 -8.84 -2.82 -5.99
CA ALA A 23 -7.87 -2.33 -5.02
C ALA A 23 -7.82 -3.22 -3.78
N ARG A 24 -8.97 -3.64 -3.24
CA ARG A 24 -9.04 -4.58 -2.11
C ARG A 24 -8.34 -5.91 -2.42
N ARG A 25 -8.60 -6.48 -3.61
CA ARG A 25 -7.93 -7.71 -4.06
C ARG A 25 -6.43 -7.53 -4.21
N LEU A 26 -5.99 -6.37 -4.69
CA LEU A 26 -4.57 -6.04 -4.82
C LEU A 26 -3.88 -5.91 -3.45
N VAL A 27 -4.57 -5.33 -2.46
CA VAL A 27 -4.11 -5.27 -1.05
C VAL A 27 -4.10 -6.66 -0.39
N GLY A 28 -4.85 -7.62 -0.94
CA GLY A 28 -4.84 -9.02 -0.50
C GLY A 28 -5.79 -9.36 0.65
N ILE A 29 -6.79 -8.51 0.92
CA ILE A 29 -7.76 -8.72 2.00
C ILE A 29 -9.13 -9.18 1.49
N THR A 30 -9.86 -9.94 2.29
CA THR A 30 -11.21 -10.41 1.94
C THR A 30 -12.26 -9.31 2.15
N GLN A 31 -13.46 -9.49 1.59
CA GLN A 31 -14.60 -8.58 1.87
C GLN A 31 -14.96 -8.55 3.36
N LYS A 32 -14.71 -9.64 4.09
CA LYS A 32 -14.94 -9.70 5.53
C LYS A 32 -13.92 -8.84 6.28
N ASP A 33 -12.65 -8.94 5.91
CA ASP A 33 -11.60 -8.14 6.56
C ASP A 33 -11.83 -6.64 6.33
N LEU A 34 -12.20 -6.23 5.10
CA LEU A 34 -12.56 -4.84 4.82
C LEU A 34 -13.81 -4.40 5.61
N ALA A 35 -14.80 -5.28 5.77
CA ALA A 35 -15.98 -5.01 6.58
C ALA A 35 -15.61 -4.79 8.05
N ASP A 36 -14.75 -5.64 8.61
CA ASP A 36 -14.27 -5.55 9.99
C ASP A 36 -13.48 -4.24 10.21
N LEU A 37 -12.61 -3.85 9.26
CA LEU A 37 -11.89 -2.57 9.29
C LEU A 37 -12.82 -1.35 9.21
N MET A 38 -13.89 -1.44 8.44
CA MET A 38 -14.86 -0.36 8.27
C MET A 38 -15.97 -0.35 9.35
N GLY A 39 -16.00 -1.35 10.23
CA GLY A 39 -17.06 -1.50 11.23
C GLY A 39 -18.46 -1.73 10.62
N VAL A 40 -18.53 -2.40 9.46
CA VAL A 40 -19.79 -2.70 8.75
C VAL A 40 -19.94 -4.20 8.51
N SER A 41 -21.06 -4.62 7.91
CA SER A 41 -21.26 -6.03 7.55
C SER A 41 -20.56 -6.38 6.22
N LYS A 42 -20.16 -7.65 6.06
CA LYS A 42 -19.67 -8.19 4.78
C LYS A 42 -20.66 -7.92 3.64
N GLN A 43 -21.96 -8.03 3.90
CA GLN A 43 -23.01 -7.75 2.92
C GLN A 43 -23.01 -6.29 2.48
N ALA A 44 -22.72 -5.35 3.39
CA ALA A 44 -22.57 -3.94 3.04
C ALA A 44 -21.38 -3.72 2.10
N ILE A 45 -20.24 -4.37 2.33
CA ILE A 45 -19.09 -4.32 1.42
C ILE A 45 -19.41 -4.94 0.07
N SER A 46 -20.10 -6.08 0.04
CA SER A 46 -20.52 -6.70 -1.23
C SER A 46 -21.43 -5.76 -2.05
N LYS A 47 -22.35 -5.03 -1.40
CA LYS A 47 -23.20 -4.04 -2.06
C LYS A 47 -22.39 -2.83 -2.53
N LEU A 48 -21.46 -2.36 -1.70
CA LEU A 48 -20.54 -1.27 -2.04
C LEU A 48 -19.75 -1.57 -3.33
N GLU A 49 -19.19 -2.78 -3.45
CA GLU A 49 -18.44 -3.19 -4.65
C GLU A 49 -19.30 -3.31 -5.92
N GLN A 50 -20.62 -3.48 -5.77
CA GLN A 50 -21.58 -3.50 -6.87
C GLN A 50 -22.16 -2.11 -7.19
N THR A 51 -21.81 -1.08 -6.40
CA THR A 51 -22.34 0.28 -6.58
C THR A 51 -21.47 1.07 -7.55
N GLU A 52 -22.08 1.62 -8.59
CA GLU A 52 -21.37 2.38 -9.63
C GLU A 52 -20.78 3.68 -9.08
N ASN A 53 -21.56 4.43 -8.29
CA ASN A 53 -21.16 5.71 -7.71
C ASN A 53 -21.14 5.62 -6.18
N VAL A 54 -20.02 6.00 -5.57
CA VAL A 54 -19.83 6.05 -4.12
C VAL A 54 -19.54 7.50 -3.75
N ASP A 55 -20.20 8.00 -2.70
CA ASP A 55 -19.95 9.34 -2.20
C ASP A 55 -18.52 9.50 -1.64
N ASP A 56 -18.01 10.73 -1.68
CA ASP A 56 -16.62 11.01 -1.32
C ASP A 56 -16.31 10.71 0.16
N GLU A 57 -17.29 10.83 1.06
CA GLU A 57 -17.11 10.50 2.48
C GLU A 57 -16.88 9.00 2.68
N ARG A 58 -17.75 8.16 2.10
CA ARG A 58 -17.58 6.71 2.12
C ARG A 58 -16.32 6.27 1.40
N LEU A 59 -16.01 6.88 0.26
CA LEU A 59 -14.78 6.58 -0.48
C LEU A 59 -13.53 6.90 0.36
N GLY A 60 -13.56 8.00 1.12
CA GLY A 60 -12.52 8.36 2.10
C GLY A 60 -12.31 7.28 3.16
N LYS A 61 -13.41 6.78 3.75
CA LYS A 61 -13.35 5.68 4.75
C LYS A 61 -12.76 4.40 4.17
N VAL A 62 -13.14 4.06 2.95
CA VAL A 62 -12.58 2.90 2.23
C VAL A 62 -11.07 3.08 1.96
N ALA A 63 -10.66 4.27 1.51
CA ALA A 63 -9.26 4.57 1.24
C ALA A 63 -8.38 4.40 2.49
N ILE A 64 -8.85 4.92 3.62
CA ILE A 64 -8.19 4.77 4.93
C ILE A 64 -8.10 3.28 5.32
N ALA A 65 -9.20 2.54 5.21
CA ALA A 65 -9.23 1.12 5.56
C ALA A 65 -8.29 0.27 4.70
N LEU A 66 -8.13 0.63 3.41
CA LEU A 66 -7.23 -0.03 2.48
C LEU A 66 -5.77 0.48 2.55
N GLY A 67 -5.50 1.55 3.29
CA GLY A 67 -4.17 2.17 3.34
C GLY A 67 -3.72 2.82 2.03
N VAL A 68 -4.66 3.33 1.23
CA VAL A 68 -4.40 3.96 -0.08
C VAL A 68 -4.92 5.40 -0.12
N SER A 69 -4.51 6.18 -1.11
CA SER A 69 -5.07 7.52 -1.32
C SER A 69 -6.45 7.46 -2.00
N VAL A 70 -7.33 8.40 -1.66
CA VAL A 70 -8.64 8.56 -2.32
C VAL A 70 -8.47 8.80 -3.83
N GLU A 71 -7.49 9.63 -4.18
CA GLU A 71 -7.16 9.90 -5.59
C GLU A 71 -6.68 8.65 -6.31
N GLY A 72 -5.87 7.81 -5.65
CA GLY A 72 -5.43 6.53 -6.17
C GLY A 72 -6.60 5.59 -6.46
N LEU A 73 -7.60 5.52 -5.58
CA LEU A 73 -8.84 4.76 -5.83
C LEU A 73 -9.65 5.33 -7.00
N LYS A 74 -9.78 6.66 -7.12
CA LYS A 74 -10.49 7.30 -8.24
C LYS A 74 -9.81 7.02 -9.58
N LYS A 75 -8.48 7.07 -9.61
CA LYS A 75 -7.63 6.82 -10.78
C LYS A 75 -7.29 5.35 -10.98
N PHE A 76 -7.79 4.46 -10.12
CA PHE A 76 -7.45 3.03 -10.19
C PHE A 76 -7.91 2.46 -11.54
N ASP A 77 -6.96 1.87 -12.25
CA ASP A 77 -7.15 1.26 -13.54
C ASP A 77 -6.37 -0.05 -13.60
N VAL A 78 -7.08 -1.16 -13.84
CA VAL A 78 -6.47 -2.50 -13.86
C VAL A 78 -5.47 -2.62 -15.00
N GLY A 79 -5.73 -1.98 -16.15
CA GLY A 79 -4.83 -1.97 -17.29
C GLY A 79 -3.51 -1.28 -16.97
N GLN A 80 -3.55 -0.11 -16.32
CA GLN A 80 -2.37 0.60 -15.84
C GLN A 80 -1.60 -0.22 -14.81
N VAL A 81 -2.29 -0.83 -13.83
CA VAL A 81 -1.64 -1.69 -12.84
C VAL A 81 -0.93 -2.87 -13.51
N LEU A 82 -1.58 -3.55 -14.45
CA LEU A 82 -0.99 -4.67 -15.20
C LEU A 82 0.20 -4.19 -16.05
N TYR A 83 0.07 -3.05 -16.72
CA TYR A 83 1.14 -2.45 -17.51
C TYR A 83 2.37 -2.14 -16.65
N TYR A 84 2.19 -1.48 -15.50
CA TYR A 84 3.30 -1.18 -14.60
C TYR A 84 3.90 -2.43 -13.96
N THR A 85 3.10 -3.46 -13.69
CA THR A 85 3.58 -4.73 -13.14
C THR A 85 4.44 -5.48 -14.16
N ASN A 86 4.01 -5.53 -15.42
CA ASN A 86 4.75 -6.23 -16.48
C ASN A 86 6.02 -5.47 -16.90
N ASN A 87 5.99 -4.14 -16.89
CA ASN A 87 7.10 -3.29 -17.31
C ASN A 87 7.86 -2.70 -16.12
N PHE A 88 7.81 -3.36 -14.96
CA PHE A 88 8.46 -2.89 -13.73
C PHE A 88 9.97 -2.67 -13.93
N TYR A 89 10.62 -3.50 -14.76
CA TYR A 89 12.04 -3.40 -15.07
C TYR A 89 12.42 -2.20 -15.95
N GLU A 90 11.50 -1.67 -16.76
CA GLU A 90 11.80 -0.54 -17.66
C GLU A 90 11.86 0.81 -16.91
N ASN A 91 11.16 0.93 -15.77
CA ASN A 91 11.11 2.15 -14.96
C ASN A 91 11.91 2.07 -13.65
N CYS A 92 12.32 0.88 -13.23
CA CYS A 92 13.40 0.74 -12.26
C CYS A 92 14.70 0.97 -13.01
N GLY A 93 15.59 1.86 -12.57
CA GLY A 93 16.90 2.13 -13.20
C GLY A 93 17.89 0.93 -13.19
N VAL A 94 17.38 -0.29 -13.26
CA VAL A 94 18.11 -1.56 -13.29
C VAL A 94 18.26 -1.97 -14.75
N THR A 95 19.35 -1.56 -15.38
CA THR A 95 19.71 -2.04 -16.71
C THR A 95 20.40 -3.39 -16.58
N ALA A 96 19.79 -4.46 -17.11
CA ALA A 96 20.47 -5.74 -17.26
C ALA A 96 21.45 -5.66 -18.44
N GLY A 97 22.72 -5.34 -18.15
CA GLY A 97 23.82 -5.47 -19.10
C GLY A 97 24.47 -6.86 -19.04
N ASN A 98 25.12 -7.28 -20.13
CA ASN A 98 25.78 -8.58 -20.35
C ASN A 98 26.97 -8.91 -19.42
N GLY A 99 27.06 -8.35 -18.22
CA GLY A 99 28.23 -8.49 -17.33
C GLY A 99 27.90 -8.50 -15.83
N GLY A 100 26.67 -8.87 -15.46
CA GLY A 100 26.22 -8.89 -14.08
C GLY A 100 25.29 -7.71 -13.74
N MET A 101 24.48 -7.89 -12.69
CA MET A 101 23.51 -6.90 -12.23
C MET A 101 24.24 -5.63 -11.78
N VAL A 102 24.18 -4.57 -12.60
CA VAL A 102 24.56 -3.23 -12.15
C VAL A 102 23.29 -2.50 -11.77
N ALA A 103 23.00 -2.47 -10.47
CA ALA A 103 21.96 -1.61 -9.93
C ALA A 103 22.44 -0.15 -9.99
N THR A 104 22.34 0.50 -11.15
CA THR A 104 22.33 1.97 -11.24
C THR A 104 20.94 2.49 -10.85
N GLY A 105 20.43 2.02 -9.71
CA GLY A 105 19.17 2.52 -9.18
C GLY A 105 19.34 3.99 -8.82
N ARG A 106 18.91 4.89 -9.72
CA ARG A 106 18.59 6.26 -9.36
C ARG A 106 17.34 6.18 -8.46
N ILE A 107 17.55 5.91 -7.17
CA ILE A 107 16.51 5.93 -6.15
C ILE A 107 16.19 7.40 -5.87
N GLU A 108 15.46 8.06 -6.79
CA GLU A 108 15.04 9.44 -6.56
C GLU A 108 13.86 9.56 -5.61
N ASN A 109 13.26 8.42 -5.20
CA ASN A 109 12.05 8.40 -4.39
C ASN A 109 12.27 8.01 -2.92
N ASN A 110 13.46 8.23 -2.34
CA ASN A 110 13.59 8.14 -0.87
C ASN A 110 14.57 9.11 -0.21
N HIS A 111 14.88 10.25 -0.84
CA HIS A 111 15.71 11.29 -0.23
C HIS A 111 15.03 12.00 0.97
N GLN A 112 13.73 11.78 1.19
CA GLN A 112 13.01 12.33 2.35
C GLN A 112 13.00 11.42 3.59
N HIS A 113 13.35 10.13 3.46
CA HIS A 113 13.39 9.19 4.59
C HIS A 113 14.76 8.51 4.77
N GLN A 114 15.84 9.16 4.36
CA GLN A 114 17.16 8.75 4.82
C GLN A 114 17.34 9.21 6.27
N PHE A 115 17.07 8.29 7.20
CA PHE A 115 17.54 8.40 8.57
C PHE A 115 19.06 8.50 8.51
N SER A 116 19.61 9.69 8.76
CA SER A 116 21.03 9.92 8.56
C SER A 116 21.84 9.12 9.58
N VAL A 117 23.09 8.78 9.25
CA VAL A 117 24.00 8.13 10.20
C VAL A 117 24.15 8.99 11.47
N GLU A 118 24.13 10.32 11.33
CA GLU A 118 24.19 11.24 12.46
C GLU A 118 22.93 11.17 13.34
N GLN A 119 21.74 11.10 12.74
CA GLN A 119 20.48 10.91 13.48
C GLN A 119 20.46 9.56 14.20
N ALA A 120 20.98 8.51 13.56
CA ALA A 120 21.14 7.20 14.18
C ALA A 120 22.10 7.25 15.38
N THR A 121 23.27 7.86 15.22
CA THR A 121 24.26 8.00 16.30
C THR A 121 23.67 8.74 17.49
N LYS A 122 22.98 9.87 17.27
CA LYS A 122 22.34 10.64 18.36
C LYS A 122 21.28 9.82 19.09
N LEU A 123 20.46 9.07 18.36
CA LEU A 123 19.46 8.19 18.96
C LEU A 123 20.11 7.10 19.82
N PHE A 124 21.18 6.47 19.32
CA PHE A 124 21.91 5.44 20.08
C PHE A 124 22.58 6.00 21.34
N GLU A 125 23.21 7.18 21.25
CA GLU A 125 23.81 7.85 22.41
C GLU A 125 22.76 8.15 23.49
N GLU A 126 21.57 8.59 23.08
CA GLU A 126 20.48 8.92 23.98
C GLU A 126 19.89 7.68 24.65
N LEU A 127 19.67 6.59 23.91
CA LEU A 127 19.25 5.31 24.46
C LEU A 127 20.27 4.77 25.49
N LEU A 128 21.56 4.82 25.16
CA LEU A 128 22.62 4.41 26.09
C LEU A 128 22.69 5.30 27.33
N ARG A 129 22.38 6.59 27.21
CA ARG A 129 22.28 7.51 28.35
C ARG A 129 21.14 7.11 29.28
N MET A 130 19.95 6.86 28.72
CA MET A 130 18.78 6.42 29.48
C MET A 130 19.03 5.10 30.21
N GLU A 131 19.63 4.12 29.53
CA GLU A 131 20.00 2.82 30.10
C GLU A 131 20.95 2.98 31.31
N ARG A 132 21.98 3.84 31.16
CA ARG A 132 22.94 4.13 32.24
C ARG A 132 22.29 4.84 33.43
N GLU A 133 21.40 5.79 33.20
CA GLU A 133 20.65 6.44 34.28
C GLU A 133 19.73 5.47 35.01
N HIS A 134 19.03 4.61 34.27
CA HIS A 134 18.18 3.57 34.84
C HIS A 134 19.00 2.64 35.75
N TYR A 135 20.17 2.18 35.28
CA TYR A 135 21.06 1.33 36.07
C TYR A 135 21.61 2.03 37.32
N ARG A 136 21.98 3.31 37.23
CA ARG A 136 22.44 4.11 38.39
C ARG A 136 21.34 4.29 39.43
N LYS A 137 20.11 4.58 39.00
CA LYS A 137 18.95 4.70 39.90
C LYS A 137 18.60 3.37 40.56
N ALA A 138 18.77 2.25 39.86
CA ALA A 138 18.62 0.92 40.44
C ALA A 138 19.68 0.64 41.51
N LYS A 139 20.95 0.96 41.23
CA LYS A 139 22.06 0.79 42.20
C LYS A 139 22.02 1.71 43.42
N ALA A 140 21.38 2.88 43.32
CA ALA A 140 21.27 3.84 44.42
C ALA A 140 20.08 3.55 45.37
N LYS A 141 19.29 2.52 45.07
CA LYS A 141 18.18 2.04 45.91
C LYS A 141 18.54 0.82 46.79
N ASP A 142 19.77 0.32 46.65
CA ASP A 142 20.41 -0.64 47.56
C ASP A 142 21.40 0.10 48.47
#